data_AF-A0A1E7IMM5-F1
#
_entry.id   AF-A0A1E7IMM5-F1
#
_cell.length_a   1.000
_cell.length_b   1.000
_cell.length_c   1.000
_cell.angle_alpha   90.00
_cell.angle_beta   90.00
_cell.angle_gamma   90.00
#
_symmetry.space_group_name_H-M   'P 1'
#
loop_
_entity.id
_entity.type
_entity.pdbx_description
1 polymer ?
#
loop_
_entity_poly.entity_id
_entity_poly.type
_entity_poly.pdbx_seq_one_letter_code
_entity_poly.pdbx_strand_id
1 'polypeptide(L)'
;MLSTSLRKFISAFLLAGTGLTGFWLGEGFLPLISSWVLLALIGLPLATAALAPRQDSFHLRTTLLAAALLFIGAWFAGQTVANRAFYDCLTRGEEVRQALRSYRLQQGQFPQQLDDLAIDLPGQRLLHSPLLTYQPKEGDYRLSFANTLVEHVANARYPFLLPEIEAISESPTALEAPFSKSPAVHP
;
A
#
# COMPACT_ATOMS: atom_id res chain seq x y z
N MET A 1 41.45 -8.51 -9.25
CA MET A 1 41.07 -8.15 -7.86
C MET A 1 40.37 -6.80 -7.91
N LEU A 2 39.09 -6.69 -7.52
CA LEU A 2 38.42 -5.38 -7.41
C LEU A 2 39.09 -4.51 -6.35
N SER A 3 39.30 -3.22 -6.64
CA SER A 3 39.83 -2.25 -5.68
C SER A 3 38.87 -2.09 -4.48
N THR A 4 39.43 -1.80 -3.30
CA THR A 4 38.64 -1.61 -2.07
C THR A 4 37.64 -0.47 -2.19
N SER A 5 38.00 0.60 -2.89
CA SER A 5 37.10 1.72 -3.20
C SER A 5 35.91 1.26 -4.06
N LEU A 6 36.17 0.49 -5.12
CA LEU A 6 35.11 -0.03 -5.98
C LEU A 6 34.16 -0.96 -5.22
N ARG A 7 34.69 -1.82 -4.33
CA ARG A 7 33.86 -2.68 -3.45
C ARG A 7 32.94 -1.87 -2.54
N LYS A 8 33.44 -0.78 -1.94
CA LYS A 8 32.63 0.13 -1.12
C LYS A 8 31.50 0.76 -1.92
N PHE A 9 31.79 1.27 -3.12
CA PHE A 9 30.77 1.85 -3.99
C PHE A 9 29.70 0.82 -4.39
N ILE A 10 30.10 -0.38 -4.79
CA ILE A 10 29.15 -1.45 -5.16
C ILE A 10 28.31 -1.87 -3.96
N SER A 11 28.92 -2.07 -2.80
CA SER A 11 28.20 -2.46 -1.57
C SER A 11 27.20 -1.39 -1.13
N ALA A 12 27.57 -0.11 -1.19
CA ALA A 12 26.67 1.00 -0.89
C ALA A 12 25.50 1.06 -1.90
N PHE A 13 25.78 0.90 -3.19
CA PHE A 13 24.75 0.87 -4.24
C PHE A 13 23.78 -0.29 -4.04
N LEU A 14 24.28 -1.49 -3.72
CA LEU A 14 23.43 -2.64 -3.43
C LEU A 14 22.58 -2.45 -2.17
N LEU A 15 23.12 -1.78 -1.14
CA LEU A 15 22.36 -1.48 0.06
C LEU A 15 21.20 -0.51 -0.24
N ALA A 16 21.47 0.55 -1.00
CA ALA A 16 20.42 1.46 -1.48
C ALA A 16 19.39 0.72 -2.37
N GLY A 17 19.87 -0.13 -3.27
CA GLY A 17 19.04 -0.99 -4.10
C GLY A 17 18.15 -1.93 -3.27
N THR A 18 18.66 -2.45 -2.15
CA THR A 18 17.89 -3.31 -1.23
C THR A 18 16.68 -2.58 -0.66
N GLY A 19 16.87 -1.34 -0.21
CA GLY A 19 15.77 -0.49 0.24
C GLY A 19 14.76 -0.20 -0.88
N LEU A 20 15.25 0.20 -2.07
CA LEU A 20 14.39 0.51 -3.20
C LEU A 20 13.57 -0.72 -3.66
N THR A 21 14.20 -1.88 -3.76
CA THR A 21 13.52 -3.14 -4.10
C THR A 21 12.50 -3.53 -3.03
N GLY A 22 12.84 -3.40 -1.75
CA GLY A 22 11.91 -3.64 -0.65
C GLY A 22 10.67 -2.76 -0.79
N PHE A 23 10.87 -1.44 -0.95
CA PHE A 23 9.78 -0.48 -1.14
C PHE A 23 8.92 -0.80 -2.35
N TRP A 24 9.54 -1.05 -3.52
CA TRP A 24 8.84 -1.40 -4.75
C TRP A 24 7.97 -2.66 -4.57
N LEU A 25 8.52 -3.73 -4.00
CA LEU A 25 7.76 -4.96 -3.73
C LEU A 25 6.60 -4.72 -2.75
N GLY A 26 6.82 -3.91 -1.72
CA GLY A 26 5.79 -3.56 -0.74
C GLY A 26 4.65 -2.77 -1.38
N GLU A 27 4.98 -1.79 -2.22
CA GLU A 27 3.99 -0.98 -2.93
C GLU A 27 3.17 -1.79 -3.96
N GLY A 28 3.75 -2.86 -4.49
CA GLY A 28 3.09 -3.82 -5.37
C GLY A 28 2.10 -4.77 -4.67
N PHE A 29 1.81 -4.58 -3.38
CA PHE A 29 1.02 -5.48 -2.52
C PHE A 29 1.58 -6.91 -2.41
N LEU A 30 2.86 -7.14 -2.73
CA LEU A 30 3.42 -8.49 -2.65
C LEU A 30 3.60 -8.89 -1.18
N PRO A 31 3.05 -10.04 -0.75
CA PRO A 31 3.17 -10.48 0.63
C PRO A 31 4.60 -10.90 0.92
N LEU A 32 5.05 -10.72 2.16
CA LEU A 32 6.42 -11.05 2.58
C LEU A 32 6.77 -12.53 2.37
N ILE A 33 5.76 -13.40 2.44
CA ILE A 33 5.87 -14.85 2.23
C ILE A 33 5.93 -15.26 0.75
N SER A 34 5.78 -14.33 -0.19
CA SER A 34 5.91 -14.63 -1.62
C SER A 34 7.33 -15.09 -1.93
N SER A 35 7.46 -16.13 -2.77
CA SER A 35 8.76 -16.68 -3.17
C SER A 35 9.70 -15.61 -3.73
N TRP A 36 9.18 -14.67 -4.53
CA TRP A 36 9.94 -13.55 -5.08
C TRP A 36 10.46 -12.60 -3.99
N VAL A 37 9.63 -12.29 -2.99
CA VAL A 37 10.01 -11.39 -1.89
C VAL A 37 11.04 -12.07 -0.99
N LEU A 38 10.87 -13.36 -0.68
CA LEU A 38 11.84 -14.14 0.08
C LEU A 38 13.18 -14.25 -0.64
N LEU A 39 13.16 -14.51 -1.95
CA LEU A 39 14.38 -14.54 -2.77
C LEU A 39 15.11 -13.20 -2.74
N ALA A 40 14.40 -12.07 -2.85
CA ALA A 40 15.00 -10.74 -2.74
C ALA A 40 15.52 -10.46 -1.32
N LEU A 41 14.75 -10.77 -0.29
CA LEU A 41 15.07 -10.56 1.12
C LEU A 41 16.32 -11.36 1.56
N ILE A 42 16.55 -12.54 0.99
CA ILE A 42 17.72 -13.36 1.30
C ILE A 42 18.88 -13.01 0.37
N GLY A 43 18.61 -12.95 -0.94
CA GLY A 43 19.63 -12.76 -1.97
C GLY A 43 20.33 -11.41 -1.90
N LEU A 44 19.59 -10.31 -1.69
CA LEU A 44 20.17 -8.97 -1.66
C LEU A 44 21.08 -8.74 -0.44
N PRO A 45 20.68 -9.06 0.81
CA PRO A 45 21.59 -9.00 1.94
C PRO A 45 22.83 -9.87 1.76
N LEU A 46 22.69 -11.12 1.28
CA LEU A 46 23.85 -11.97 1.02
C LEU A 46 24.79 -11.37 -0.03
N ALA A 47 24.26 -10.81 -1.11
CA ALA A 47 25.05 -10.12 -2.13
C ALA A 47 25.77 -8.89 -1.56
N THR A 48 25.07 -8.06 -0.77
CA THR A 48 25.67 -6.87 -0.12
C THR A 48 26.81 -7.25 0.82
N ALA A 49 26.65 -8.35 1.59
CA ALA A 49 27.64 -8.84 2.53
C ALA A 49 28.84 -9.47 1.83
N ALA A 50 28.62 -10.26 0.77
CA ALA A 50 29.70 -10.86 -0.03
C ALA A 50 30.63 -9.82 -0.68
N LEU A 51 30.05 -8.67 -1.07
CA LEU A 51 30.77 -7.55 -1.69
C LEU A 51 31.31 -6.52 -0.67
N ALA A 52 31.10 -6.75 0.63
CA ALA A 52 31.60 -5.86 1.66
C ALA A 52 33.15 -5.78 1.63
N PRO A 53 33.74 -4.61 1.88
CA PRO A 53 35.19 -4.41 1.81
C PRO A 53 35.96 -5.15 2.91
N ARG A 54 35.30 -5.44 4.04
CA ARG A 54 35.83 -6.25 5.14
C ARG A 54 35.01 -7.51 5.29
N GLN A 55 35.69 -8.65 5.41
CA GLN A 55 35.06 -9.97 5.53
C GLN A 55 35.14 -10.53 6.96
N ASP A 56 35.38 -9.67 7.95
CA ASP A 56 35.38 -10.08 9.34
C ASP A 56 33.96 -10.51 9.75
N SER A 57 33.88 -11.58 10.55
CA SER A 57 32.59 -12.18 10.94
C SER A 57 31.64 -11.17 11.60
N PHE A 58 32.17 -10.22 12.36
CA PHE A 58 31.38 -9.13 12.96
C PHE A 58 30.78 -8.21 11.89
N HIS A 59 31.62 -7.71 10.97
CA HIS A 59 31.17 -6.81 9.91
C HIS A 59 30.13 -7.46 9.00
N LEU A 60 30.33 -8.72 8.60
CA LEU A 60 29.36 -9.47 7.79
C LEU A 60 28.01 -9.61 8.48
N ARG A 61 27.98 -9.93 9.78
CA ARG A 61 26.73 -10.04 10.54
C ARG A 61 26.01 -8.70 10.62
N THR A 62 26.74 -7.62 10.87
CA THR A 62 26.14 -6.28 10.94
C THR A 62 25.60 -5.79 9.61
N THR A 63 26.29 -6.06 8.49
CA THR A 63 25.82 -5.66 7.15
C THR A 63 24.59 -6.46 6.74
N LEU A 64 24.58 -7.77 7.00
CA LEU A 64 23.40 -8.61 6.77
C LEU A 64 22.18 -8.12 7.55
N LEU A 65 22.35 -7.87 8.84
CA LEU A 65 21.26 -7.38 9.69
C LEU A 65 20.76 -6.01 9.22
N ALA A 66 21.68 -5.08 8.92
CA ALA A 66 21.31 -3.75 8.43
C ALA A 66 20.56 -3.82 7.09
N ALA A 67 21.03 -4.65 6.13
CA ALA A 67 20.36 -4.82 4.85
C ALA A 67 18.98 -5.48 4.99
N ALA A 68 18.85 -6.47 5.86
CA ALA A 68 17.57 -7.13 6.13
C ALA A 68 16.57 -6.16 6.78
N LEU A 69 16.99 -5.40 7.80
CA LEU A 69 16.14 -4.39 8.44
C LEU A 69 15.74 -3.29 7.46
N LEU A 70 16.67 -2.83 6.62
CA LEU A 70 16.40 -1.83 5.60
C LEU A 70 15.37 -2.36 4.59
N PHE A 71 15.51 -3.61 4.13
CA PHE A 71 14.55 -4.23 3.23
C PHE A 71 13.16 -4.31 3.85
N ILE A 72 13.05 -4.84 5.07
CA ILE A 72 11.77 -5.04 5.76
C ILE A 72 11.10 -3.69 6.04
N GLY A 73 11.87 -2.71 6.53
CA GLY A 73 11.37 -1.36 6.79
C GLY A 73 10.88 -0.67 5.52
N ALA A 74 11.64 -0.77 4.43
CA ALA A 74 11.24 -0.21 3.15
C ALA A 74 10.02 -0.92 2.54
N TRP A 75 9.94 -2.25 2.65
CA TRP A 75 8.77 -3.03 2.24
C TRP A 75 7.52 -2.63 3.02
N PHE A 76 7.64 -2.46 4.34
CA PHE A 76 6.54 -1.98 5.15
C PHE A 76 6.10 -0.57 4.74
N ALA A 77 7.04 0.33 4.51
CA ALA A 77 6.74 1.67 3.99
C ALA A 77 6.01 1.61 2.63
N GLY A 78 6.45 0.74 1.70
CA GLY A 78 5.76 0.52 0.43
C GLY A 78 4.32 0.03 0.62
N GLN A 79 4.09 -0.92 1.53
CA GLN A 79 2.74 -1.40 1.88
C GLN A 79 1.85 -0.29 2.44
N THR A 80 2.39 0.62 3.26
CA THR A 80 1.61 1.76 3.77
C THR A 80 1.17 2.70 2.66
N VAL A 81 2.02 2.94 1.65
CA VAL A 81 1.68 3.76 0.48
C VAL A 81 0.61 3.06 -0.36
N ALA A 82 0.76 1.77 -0.63
CA ALA A 82 -0.22 0.99 -1.37
C ALA A 82 -1.59 0.96 -0.68
N ASN A 83 -1.62 0.72 0.63
CA ASN A 83 -2.84 0.75 1.42
C ASN A 83 -3.51 2.12 1.38
N ARG A 84 -2.74 3.21 1.51
CA ARG A 84 -3.27 4.56 1.38
C ARG A 84 -3.90 4.78 0.00
N ALA A 85 -3.22 4.38 -1.08
CA ALA A 85 -3.75 4.47 -2.43
C ALA A 85 -5.07 3.67 -2.58
N PHE A 86 -5.14 2.47 -2.00
CA PHE A 86 -6.36 1.67 -2.00
C PHE A 86 -7.50 2.31 -1.21
N TYR A 87 -7.21 2.87 -0.03
CA TYR A 87 -8.19 3.63 0.74
C TYR A 87 -8.68 4.87 0.00
N ASP A 88 -7.78 5.61 -0.67
CA ASP A 88 -8.15 6.75 -1.50
C ASP A 88 -9.12 6.33 -2.62
N CYS A 89 -8.90 5.16 -3.25
CA CYS A 89 -9.84 4.61 -4.23
C CYS A 89 -11.18 4.23 -3.61
N LEU A 90 -11.21 3.66 -2.40
CA LEU A 90 -12.45 3.33 -1.71
C LEU A 90 -13.28 4.57 -1.39
N THR A 91 -12.64 5.64 -0.89
CA THR A 91 -13.34 6.84 -0.44
C THR A 91 -13.70 7.79 -1.58
N ARG A 92 -12.82 7.93 -2.58
CA ARG A 92 -12.98 8.91 -3.67
C ARG A 92 -13.30 8.28 -5.02
N GLY A 93 -13.40 6.97 -5.12
CA GLY A 93 -13.74 6.28 -6.38
C GLY A 93 -15.10 6.71 -6.94
N GLU A 94 -16.06 7.01 -6.06
CA GLU A 94 -17.37 7.49 -6.47
C GLU A 94 -17.32 8.91 -7.07
N GLU A 95 -16.41 9.77 -6.61
CA GLU A 95 -16.19 11.10 -7.19
C GLU A 95 -15.77 10.99 -8.66
N VAL A 96 -14.88 10.03 -8.98
CA VAL A 96 -14.43 9.76 -10.35
C VAL A 96 -15.59 9.32 -11.23
N ARG A 97 -16.45 8.44 -10.72
CA ARG A 97 -17.66 8.00 -11.43
C ARG A 97 -18.63 9.15 -11.70
N GLN A 98 -18.81 10.04 -10.73
CA GLN A 98 -19.63 11.24 -10.91
C GLN A 98 -19.02 12.19 -11.96
N ALA A 99 -17.70 12.38 -11.94
CA ALA A 99 -17.00 13.17 -12.94
C ALA A 99 -17.15 12.57 -14.36
N LEU A 100 -17.04 11.24 -14.50
CA LEU A 100 -17.30 10.54 -15.76
C LEU A 100 -18.73 10.74 -16.26
N ARG A 101 -19.71 10.71 -15.35
CA ARG A 101 -21.11 11.00 -15.68
C ARG A 101 -21.28 12.44 -16.17
N SER A 102 -20.71 13.41 -15.46
CA SER A 102 -20.75 14.83 -15.84
C SER A 102 -20.09 15.07 -17.19
N TYR A 103 -18.93 14.45 -17.44
CA TYR A 103 -18.23 14.52 -18.72
C TYR A 103 -19.11 14.01 -19.86
N ARG A 104 -19.77 12.86 -19.68
CA ARG A 104 -20.70 12.31 -20.68
C ARG A 104 -21.89 13.24 -20.95
N LEU A 105 -22.44 13.90 -19.93
CA LEU A 105 -23.54 14.84 -20.11
C LEU A 105 -23.10 16.07 -20.92
N GLN A 106 -21.84 16.48 -20.83
CA GLN A 106 -21.31 17.64 -21.54
C GLN A 106 -20.86 17.30 -22.97
N GLN A 107 -20.17 16.18 -23.16
CA GLN A 107 -19.53 15.82 -24.44
C GLN A 107 -20.33 14.79 -25.25
N GLY A 108 -21.41 14.22 -24.69
CA GLY A 108 -22.21 13.17 -25.30
C GLY A 108 -21.57 11.76 -25.23
N GLN A 109 -20.29 11.66 -24.85
CA GLN A 109 -19.53 10.42 -24.77
C GLN A 109 -18.63 10.37 -23.53
N PHE A 110 -18.23 9.17 -23.11
CA PHE A 110 -17.23 8.99 -22.06
C PHE A 110 -15.82 9.33 -22.59
N PRO A 111 -14.89 9.78 -21.74
CA PRO A 111 -13.53 10.08 -22.17
C PRO A 111 -12.77 8.81 -22.55
N GLN A 112 -11.73 8.96 -23.37
CA GLN A 112 -10.87 7.82 -23.74
C GLN A 112 -9.87 7.51 -22.62
N GLN A 113 -9.48 8.52 -21.84
CA GLN A 113 -8.54 8.39 -20.73
C GLN A 113 -9.09 9.12 -19.49
N LEU A 114 -8.70 8.68 -18.29
CA LEU A 114 -9.12 9.36 -17.06
C LEU A 114 -8.52 10.76 -16.92
N ASP A 115 -7.36 11.01 -17.54
CA ASP A 115 -6.66 12.30 -17.47
C ASP A 115 -7.43 13.43 -18.19
N ASP A 116 -8.43 13.09 -19.02
CA ASP A 116 -9.37 14.06 -19.62
C ASP A 116 -10.35 14.65 -18.58
N LEU A 117 -10.44 14.05 -17.39
CA LEU A 117 -11.25 14.57 -16.30
C LEU A 117 -10.48 15.66 -15.56
N ALA A 118 -11.10 16.82 -15.36
CA ALA A 118 -10.52 17.93 -14.61
C ALA A 118 -10.59 17.71 -13.08
N ILE A 119 -10.18 16.53 -12.59
CA ILE A 119 -10.14 16.16 -11.17
C ILE A 119 -8.83 15.46 -10.83
N ASP A 120 -8.41 15.55 -9.57
CA ASP A 120 -7.29 14.77 -9.07
C ASP A 120 -7.69 13.30 -8.89
N LEU A 121 -7.09 12.41 -9.68
CA LEU A 121 -7.38 10.98 -9.68
C LEU A 121 -6.86 10.29 -8.40
N PRO A 122 -7.69 9.48 -7.71
CA PRO A 122 -7.28 8.74 -6.52
C PRO A 122 -6.44 7.51 -6.87
N GLY A 123 -5.81 6.92 -5.86
CA GLY A 123 -5.03 5.69 -6.03
C GLY A 123 -3.64 5.91 -6.60
N GLN A 124 -3.07 7.10 -6.43
CA GLN A 124 -1.71 7.40 -6.86
C GLN A 124 -0.70 6.59 -6.06
N ARG A 125 0.28 6.03 -6.77
CA ARG A 125 1.42 5.30 -6.22
C ARG A 125 2.71 5.99 -6.68
N LEU A 126 3.79 5.77 -5.92
CA LEU A 126 5.08 6.41 -6.14
C LEU A 126 5.92 5.71 -7.21
N LEU A 127 6.07 4.38 -7.16
CA LEU A 127 6.88 3.62 -8.12
C LEU A 127 6.06 2.76 -9.08
N HIS A 128 4.78 2.54 -8.79
CA HIS A 128 3.86 1.78 -9.63
C HIS A 128 2.86 2.71 -10.31
N SER A 129 2.25 2.22 -11.40
CA SER A 129 1.11 2.89 -12.04
C SER A 129 -0.03 3.13 -11.04
N PRO A 130 -0.91 4.11 -11.26
CA PRO A 130 -2.08 4.32 -10.41
C PRO A 130 -2.88 3.03 -10.22
N LEU A 131 -3.45 2.86 -9.03
CA LEU A 131 -4.22 1.67 -8.69
C LEU A 131 -5.56 1.63 -9.40
N LEU A 132 -6.14 2.81 -9.65
CA LEU A 132 -7.39 2.97 -10.38
C LEU A 132 -7.16 2.70 -11.88
N THR A 133 -7.81 1.67 -12.38
CA THR A 133 -7.79 1.28 -13.79
C THR A 133 -9.09 1.66 -14.47
N TYR A 134 -8.99 2.28 -15.64
CA TYR A 134 -10.12 2.64 -16.48
C TYR A 134 -10.02 1.97 -17.83
N GLN A 135 -11.14 1.40 -18.29
CA GLN A 135 -11.26 0.82 -19.61
C GLN A 135 -12.54 1.39 -20.26
N PRO A 136 -12.41 2.24 -21.29
CA PRO A 136 -13.56 2.74 -22.01
C PRO A 136 -14.25 1.60 -22.80
N LYS A 137 -15.57 1.67 -22.90
CA LYS A 137 -16.39 0.78 -23.75
C LYS A 137 -17.42 1.60 -24.51
N GLU A 138 -17.99 1.04 -25.57
CA GLU A 138 -19.03 1.74 -26.32
C GLU A 138 -20.27 1.97 -25.44
N GLY A 139 -20.55 3.23 -25.12
CA GLY A 139 -21.68 3.63 -24.27
C GLY A 139 -21.55 3.35 -22.77
N ASP A 140 -20.42 2.79 -22.31
CA ASP A 140 -20.14 2.42 -20.91
C ASP A 140 -18.64 2.52 -20.58
N TYR A 141 -18.23 2.14 -19.38
CA TYR A 141 -16.83 1.98 -19.01
C TYR A 141 -16.68 0.92 -17.91
N ARG A 142 -15.45 0.45 -17.69
CA ARG A 142 -15.09 -0.31 -16.50
C ARG A 142 -14.07 0.49 -15.70
N LEU A 143 -14.43 0.79 -14.45
CA LEU A 143 -13.53 1.37 -13.47
C LEU A 143 -13.25 0.30 -12.42
N SER A 144 -11.98 0.02 -12.14
CA SER A 144 -11.61 -1.04 -11.20
C SER A 144 -10.34 -0.73 -10.44
N PHE A 145 -10.26 -1.20 -9.21
CA PHE A 145 -9.04 -1.23 -8.42
C PHE A 145 -9.04 -2.47 -7.53
N ALA A 146 -7.86 -3.00 -7.22
CA ALA A 146 -7.73 -4.25 -6.49
C ALA A 146 -6.52 -4.22 -5.56
N ASN A 147 -6.59 -5.04 -4.52
CA ASN A 147 -5.42 -5.48 -3.76
C ASN A 147 -5.27 -6.99 -3.92
N THR A 148 -4.44 -7.64 -3.10
CA THR A 148 -4.25 -9.11 -3.17
C THR A 148 -5.46 -9.94 -2.75
N LEU A 149 -6.47 -9.34 -2.13
CA LEU A 149 -7.61 -10.03 -1.52
C LEU A 149 -8.94 -9.73 -2.22
N VAL A 150 -9.13 -8.50 -2.66
CA VAL A 150 -10.41 -7.98 -3.16
C VAL A 150 -10.19 -7.12 -4.39
N GLU A 151 -11.10 -7.26 -5.36
CA GLU A 151 -11.26 -6.37 -6.50
C GLU A 151 -12.60 -5.63 -6.39
N HIS A 152 -12.57 -4.32 -6.55
CA HIS A 152 -13.75 -3.48 -6.66
C HIS A 152 -13.93 -3.02 -8.11
N VAL A 153 -15.15 -3.13 -8.62
CA VAL A 153 -15.50 -2.76 -9.99
C VAL A 153 -16.74 -1.89 -9.98
N ALA A 154 -16.74 -0.84 -10.80
CA ALA A 154 -17.86 0.02 -11.08
C ALA A 154 -17.99 0.30 -12.58
N ASN A 155 -19.19 0.70 -13.00
CA ASN A 155 -19.48 1.16 -14.35
C ASN A 155 -20.53 2.28 -14.32
N ALA A 156 -21.06 2.67 -15.49
CA ALA A 156 -22.04 3.75 -15.54
C ALA A 156 -23.32 3.45 -14.73
N ARG A 157 -23.68 2.17 -14.56
CA ARG A 157 -24.93 1.73 -13.93
C ARG A 157 -24.75 1.30 -12.48
N TYR A 158 -23.67 0.59 -12.18
CA TYR A 158 -23.42 -0.01 -10.87
C TYR A 158 -22.27 0.73 -10.18
N PRO A 159 -22.49 1.23 -8.94
CA PRO A 159 -21.43 1.84 -8.14
C PRO A 159 -20.45 0.77 -7.63
N PHE A 160 -19.37 1.21 -6.99
CA PHE A 160 -18.50 0.28 -6.27
C PHE A 160 -19.29 -0.38 -5.14
N LEU A 161 -19.32 -1.72 -5.14
CA LEU A 161 -19.82 -2.48 -4.00
C LEU A 161 -18.73 -2.47 -2.93
N LEU A 162 -18.91 -1.59 -1.95
CA LEU A 162 -18.10 -1.56 -0.74
C LEU A 162 -18.69 -2.60 0.23
N PRO A 163 -17.87 -3.41 0.92
CA PRO A 163 -18.38 -4.22 2.01
C PRO A 163 -19.07 -3.30 3.02
N GLU A 164 -20.30 -3.62 3.38
CA GLU A 164 -20.99 -2.96 4.48
C GLU A 164 -20.11 -3.14 5.71
N ILE A 165 -19.41 -2.07 6.12
CA ILE A 165 -18.81 -2.02 7.44
C ILE A 165 -20.03 -1.96 8.35
N GLU A 166 -20.45 -3.10 8.90
CA GLU A 166 -21.38 -3.14 10.02
C GLU A 166 -20.86 -2.14 11.03
N ALA A 167 -21.53 -0.99 11.11
CA ALA A 167 -21.27 -0.01 12.14
C ALA A 167 -21.47 -0.78 13.44
N ILE A 168 -20.37 -1.08 14.13
CA ILE A 168 -20.43 -1.51 15.52
C ILE A 168 -21.09 -0.35 16.23
N SER A 169 -22.41 -0.43 16.35
CA SER A 169 -23.22 0.47 17.14
C SER A 169 -22.66 0.31 18.55
N GLU A 170 -21.87 1.28 18.98
CA GLU A 170 -21.53 1.44 20.38
C GLU A 170 -22.85 1.54 21.14
N SER A 171 -23.29 0.40 21.65
CA SER A 171 -24.37 0.36 22.62
C SER A 171 -23.83 1.11 23.85
N PRO A 172 -24.47 2.19 24.32
CA PRO A 172 -24.00 2.88 25.50
C PRO A 172 -24.10 1.89 26.65
N THR A 173 -22.95 1.44 27.14
CA THR A 173 -22.88 0.56 28.30
C THR A 173 -23.42 1.36 29.47
N ALA A 174 -24.66 1.03 29.85
CA ALA A 174 -25.35 1.52 31.01
C ALA A 174 -24.46 1.37 32.25
N LEU A 175 -23.87 2.48 32.67
CA LEU A 175 -23.16 2.63 33.93
C LEU A 175 -23.88 3.71 34.75
N GLU A 176 -25.18 3.48 34.99
CA GLU A 176 -25.90 4.09 36.10
C GLU A 176 -26.40 2.96 37.00
N ALA A 177 -25.68 2.73 38.09
CA ALA A 177 -26.22 2.08 39.27
C ALA A 177 -26.03 3.06 40.45
N PRO A 178 -27.11 3.47 41.14
CA PRO A 178 -27.02 4.40 42.26
C PRO A 178 -26.62 3.63 43.51
N PHE A 179 -25.41 3.85 44.02
CA PHE A 179 -25.04 3.40 45.36
C PHE A 179 -25.70 4.33 46.40
N SER A 180 -26.92 3.98 46.79
CA SER A 180 -27.58 4.51 47.99
C SER A 180 -26.91 3.90 49.24
N LYS A 181 -26.11 4.71 49.96
CA LYS A 181 -25.59 4.37 51.28
C LYS A 181 -26.72 4.50 52.31
N SER A 182 -27.13 3.39 52.91
CA SER A 182 -27.90 3.38 54.16
C SER A 182 -26.94 3.39 55.36
N PRO A 183 -27.15 4.21 56.41
CA PRO A 183 -26.24 4.32 57.53
C PRO A 183 -26.42 3.18 58.54
N ALA A 184 -25.30 2.72 59.11
CA ALA A 184 -25.27 1.73 60.16
C ALA A 184 -25.84 2.29 61.47
N VAL A 185 -26.82 1.57 62.03
CA VAL A 185 -27.31 1.70 63.40
C VAL A 185 -26.31 0.98 64.32
N HIS A 186 -25.79 1.66 65.33
CA HIS A 186 -25.12 1.01 66.48
C HIS A 186 -26.05 1.05 67.70
N PRO A 187 -26.10 -0.03 68.50
CA PRO A 187 -26.80 -0.07 69.78
C PRO A 187 -26.09 0.75 70.88
#